data_AF-A0A7C7PQI0-F1
#
_entry.id   AF-A0A7C7PQI0-F1
#
_cell.length_a   1.000
_cell.length_b   1.000
_cell.length_c   1.000
_cell.angle_alpha   90.00
_cell.angle_beta   90.00
_cell.angle_gamma   90.00
#
_symmetry.space_group_name_H-M   'P 1'
#
loop_
_entity.id
_entity.type
_entity.pdbx_description
1 polymer ?
#
loop_
_entity_poly.entity_id
_entity_poly.type
_entity_poly.pdbx_seq_one_letter_code
_entity_poly.pdbx_strand_id
1 'polypeptide(L)'
;YHWEDQVRQIQILGEDGTVYFQGQPATLGKEGVRTFNPMSNLDFLSIPIGRYVEDNLNFGAELSNAPRIFSVNYFLTDSNGNFLNHKQDKRVWLKWMELRVHGDVDAIRTPTGFIPKYDDLKRLFKQTLGKDYSKEDYVKQFTLRVPENLAKIDRLIEIYTVRVHDTPSILFDVLEQQRERLEMARAKYGDYIPPDHFL
;
A
#
# COMPACT_ATOMS: atom_id res chain seq x y z
N TYR A 1 24.79 8.02 -0.17
CA TYR A 1 23.82 7.20 0.58
C TYR A 1 22.70 8.11 1.07
N HIS A 2 21.56 8.16 0.36
CA HIS A 2 20.37 8.91 0.77
C HIS A 2 19.34 7.90 1.28
N TRP A 3 18.92 8.07 2.53
CA TRP A 3 18.29 7.05 3.38
C TRP A 3 16.81 7.34 3.68
N GLU A 4 16.18 8.27 2.96
CA GLU A 4 14.83 8.77 3.26
C GLU A 4 13.71 8.13 2.42
N ASP A 5 14.00 7.01 1.75
CA ASP A 5 13.13 6.50 0.69
C ASP A 5 12.67 5.05 0.89
N GLN A 6 12.08 4.76 2.04
CA GLN A 6 11.31 3.51 2.23
C GLN A 6 9.92 3.73 2.84
N VAL A 7 8.95 3.99 1.96
CA VAL A 7 7.54 4.01 2.32
C VAL A 7 6.84 3.03 1.44
N ARG A 8 6.74 1.78 1.90
CA ARG A 8 5.79 0.87 1.30
C ARG A 8 4.89 0.36 2.41
N GLN A 9 3.71 0.96 2.44
CA GLN A 9 2.62 0.59 3.30
C GLN A 9 1.78 -0.44 2.58
N ILE A 10 1.41 -1.49 3.30
CA ILE A 10 0.33 -2.39 2.92
C ILE A 10 -0.94 -1.55 2.95
N GLN A 11 -1.56 -1.38 1.80
CA GLN A 11 -2.80 -0.63 1.62
C GLN A 11 -3.83 -1.59 1.03
N ILE A 12 -4.95 -1.73 1.72
CA ILE A 12 -6.14 -2.42 1.23
C ILE A 12 -7.16 -1.33 0.96
N LEU A 13 -7.55 -1.25 -0.29
CA LEU A 13 -8.40 -0.21 -0.81
C LEU A 13 -9.87 -0.64 -0.67
N GLY A 14 -10.75 0.36 -0.55
CA GLY A 14 -12.10 0.28 -0.01
C GLY A 14 -13.04 -0.74 -0.66
N GLU A 15 -14.10 -1.07 0.08
CA GLU A 15 -15.21 -1.95 -0.33
C GLU A 15 -16.20 -1.26 -1.29
N ASP A 16 -15.86 -0.08 -1.80
CA ASP A 16 -16.72 0.81 -2.60
C ASP A 16 -16.47 0.71 -4.12
N GLY A 17 -15.71 -0.29 -4.58
CA GLY A 17 -15.41 -0.46 -6.01
C GLY A 17 -14.42 0.55 -6.56
N THR A 18 -13.83 1.41 -5.72
CA THR A 18 -12.82 2.36 -6.15
C THR A 18 -11.48 1.64 -6.35
N VAL A 19 -11.00 1.60 -7.59
CA VAL A 19 -9.67 1.10 -7.96
C VAL A 19 -8.65 2.18 -7.63
N TYR A 20 -7.75 1.95 -6.66
CA TYR A 20 -6.66 2.89 -6.40
C TYR A 20 -5.34 2.34 -6.93
N PHE A 21 -4.72 3.15 -7.79
CA PHE A 21 -3.54 2.78 -8.53
C PHE A 21 -2.29 2.99 -7.69
N GLN A 22 -1.56 1.91 -7.42
CA GLN A 22 -0.26 2.01 -6.78
C GLN A 22 0.78 1.23 -7.58
N GLY A 23 1.61 1.98 -8.29
CA GLY A 23 2.74 1.43 -9.04
C GLY A 23 3.78 0.78 -8.14
N GLN A 24 4.32 -0.35 -8.59
CA GLN A 24 5.57 -0.92 -8.09
C GLN A 24 6.69 -0.41 -9.02
N PRO A 25 7.91 -0.13 -8.51
CA PRO A 25 9.02 0.17 -9.39
C PRO A 25 9.32 -1.05 -10.28
N ALA A 26 9.32 -0.86 -11.60
CA ALA A 26 9.95 -1.80 -12.51
C ALA A 26 11.34 -1.27 -12.90
N THR A 27 12.27 -2.22 -12.96
CA THR A 27 13.57 -2.13 -13.63
C THR A 27 14.70 -1.43 -12.86
N LEU A 28 15.84 -2.12 -12.83
CA LEU A 28 17.15 -1.69 -12.31
C LEU A 28 17.71 -0.53 -13.17
N GLY A 29 17.22 0.69 -12.94
CA GLY A 29 17.97 1.92 -13.24
C GLY A 29 18.95 2.24 -12.11
N LYS A 30 19.86 3.21 -12.32
CA LYS A 30 20.90 3.68 -11.36
C LYS A 30 20.45 3.48 -9.91
N GLU A 31 21.20 2.70 -9.14
CA GLU A 31 20.88 2.32 -7.75
C GLU A 31 20.31 3.51 -6.97
N GLY A 32 19.05 3.41 -6.56
CA GLY A 32 18.38 4.38 -5.69
C GLY A 32 17.37 5.33 -6.34
N VAL A 33 17.19 5.36 -7.67
CA VAL A 33 16.17 6.21 -8.30
C VAL A 33 14.82 5.48 -8.38
N ARG A 34 13.82 5.98 -7.67
CA ARG A 34 12.44 5.47 -7.70
C ARG A 34 11.77 5.83 -9.03
N THR A 35 11.49 4.84 -9.87
CA THR A 35 10.74 5.04 -11.12
C THR A 35 9.25 4.95 -10.86
N PHE A 36 8.52 5.99 -11.26
CA PHE A 36 7.07 5.94 -11.40
C PHE A 36 6.70 4.88 -12.43
N ASN A 37 5.89 3.90 -12.04
CA ASN A 37 5.40 2.88 -12.97
C ASN A 37 3.99 2.42 -12.56
N PRO A 38 2.92 3.13 -13.02
CA PRO A 38 1.55 2.78 -12.67
C PRO A 38 1.25 1.34 -13.11
N MET A 39 0.74 0.55 -12.17
CA MET A 39 0.35 -0.86 -12.37
C MET A 39 1.48 -1.75 -12.93
N SER A 40 2.73 -1.33 -12.79
CA SER A 40 3.91 -2.01 -13.38
C SER A 40 3.84 -2.13 -14.91
N ASN A 41 3.06 -1.28 -15.58
CA ASN A 41 2.72 -1.42 -16.99
C ASN A 41 3.25 -0.29 -17.89
N LEU A 42 3.95 0.71 -17.32
CA LEU A 42 4.34 1.95 -18.03
C LEU A 42 5.06 1.71 -19.36
N ASP A 43 6.03 0.80 -19.37
CA ASP A 43 6.84 0.49 -20.56
C ASP A 43 6.05 -0.23 -21.67
N PHE A 44 4.83 -0.66 -21.38
CA PHE A 44 3.95 -1.41 -22.29
C PHE A 44 2.70 -0.62 -22.71
N LEU A 45 2.54 0.63 -22.25
CA LEU A 45 1.38 1.44 -22.59
C LEU A 45 1.47 1.95 -24.04
N SER A 46 0.45 1.63 -24.83
CA SER A 46 0.23 2.16 -26.18
C SER A 46 -0.71 3.38 -26.21
N ILE A 47 -1.23 3.76 -25.04
CA ILE A 47 -2.16 4.89 -24.83
C ILE A 47 -1.58 5.87 -23.81
N PRO A 48 -2.02 7.13 -23.79
CA PRO A 48 -1.67 8.09 -22.75
C PRO A 48 -1.95 7.56 -21.33
N ILE A 49 -1.14 7.97 -20.35
CA ILE A 49 -1.23 7.46 -18.98
C ILE A 49 -2.54 7.88 -18.31
N GLY A 50 -3.01 9.12 -18.52
CA GLY A 50 -4.29 9.56 -17.97
C GLY A 50 -5.45 8.76 -18.53
N ARG A 51 -5.44 8.50 -19.84
CA ARG A 51 -6.41 7.58 -20.46
C ARG A 51 -6.34 6.16 -19.89
N TYR A 52 -5.14 5.61 -19.68
CA TYR A 52 -4.97 4.31 -19.05
C TYR A 52 -5.57 4.25 -17.64
N VAL A 53 -5.38 5.31 -16.84
CA VAL A 53 -5.98 5.44 -15.51
C VAL A 53 -7.52 5.51 -15.63
N GLU A 54 -8.04 6.32 -16.54
CA GLU A 54 -9.49 6.44 -16.81
C GLU A 54 -10.12 5.11 -17.20
N ASP A 55 -9.52 4.37 -18.15
CA ASP A 55 -10.05 3.10 -18.62
C ASP A 55 -10.11 2.05 -17.48
N ASN A 56 -9.14 2.03 -16.57
CA ASN A 56 -9.18 1.13 -15.41
C ASN A 56 -10.24 1.56 -14.37
N LEU A 57 -10.48 2.85 -14.19
CA LEU A 57 -11.54 3.35 -13.31
C LEU A 57 -12.92 2.96 -13.85
N ASN A 58 -13.15 3.15 -15.14
CA ASN A 58 -14.38 2.78 -15.82
C ASN A 58 -14.61 1.26 -15.74
N PHE A 59 -13.57 0.47 -16.00
CA PHE A 59 -13.64 -0.98 -15.88
C PHE A 59 -14.06 -1.40 -14.45
N GLY A 60 -13.43 -0.81 -13.42
CA GLY A 60 -13.78 -1.11 -12.03
C GLY A 60 -15.24 -0.76 -11.68
N ALA A 61 -15.73 0.37 -12.17
CA ALA A 61 -17.09 0.84 -11.93
C ALA A 61 -18.18 -0.06 -12.56
N GLU A 62 -17.83 -0.80 -13.63
CA GLU A 62 -18.74 -1.73 -14.31
C GLU A 62 -18.79 -3.13 -13.66
N LEU A 63 -17.88 -3.44 -12.74
CA LEU A 63 -17.83 -4.77 -12.10
C LEU A 63 -18.88 -4.90 -11.00
N SER A 64 -19.85 -5.81 -11.20
CA SER A 64 -20.81 -6.18 -10.15
C SER A 64 -20.17 -6.91 -8.96
N ASN A 65 -18.99 -7.50 -9.15
CA ASN A 65 -18.20 -8.16 -8.12
C ASN A 65 -16.71 -7.82 -8.33
N ALA A 66 -16.31 -6.64 -7.90
CA ALA A 66 -14.94 -6.17 -8.05
C ALA A 66 -13.97 -6.98 -7.16
N PRO A 67 -12.81 -7.41 -7.68
CA PRO A 67 -11.82 -8.11 -6.89
C PRO A 67 -11.19 -7.19 -5.83
N ARG A 68 -10.84 -7.74 -4.67
CA ARG A 68 -10.07 -7.01 -3.67
C ARG A 68 -8.66 -6.74 -4.18
N ILE A 69 -8.22 -5.49 -4.10
CA ILE A 69 -6.85 -5.07 -4.48
C ILE A 69 -5.98 -5.00 -3.23
N PHE A 70 -4.80 -5.62 -3.30
CA PHE A 70 -3.83 -5.65 -2.21
C PHE A 70 -2.51 -5.01 -2.64
N SER A 71 -1.97 -4.15 -1.79
CA SER A 71 -0.59 -3.65 -1.90
C SER A 71 0.30 -4.33 -0.88
N VAL A 72 1.50 -4.77 -1.30
CA VAL A 72 2.47 -5.46 -0.44
C VAL A 72 3.84 -4.81 -0.46
N ASN A 73 4.50 -4.90 0.70
CA ASN A 73 5.87 -4.49 0.87
C ASN A 73 6.76 -5.62 1.41
N TYR A 74 7.46 -6.32 0.53
CA TYR A 74 8.45 -7.34 0.96
C TYR A 74 9.83 -6.77 1.32
N PHE A 75 10.06 -5.49 1.06
CA PHE A 75 11.37 -4.85 1.18
C PHE A 75 11.39 -3.74 2.23
N LEU A 76 10.42 -3.74 3.14
CA LEU A 76 10.37 -2.79 4.25
C LEU A 76 11.60 -2.99 5.13
N THR A 77 12.33 -1.92 5.45
CA THR A 77 13.42 -1.97 6.41
C THR A 77 13.13 -1.19 7.69
N ASP A 78 13.87 -1.52 8.76
CA ASP A 78 13.96 -0.68 9.95
C ASP A 78 14.92 0.51 9.75
N SER A 79 15.10 1.31 10.79
CA SER A 79 16.01 2.46 10.81
C SER A 79 17.48 2.10 10.61
N ASN A 80 17.85 0.83 10.82
CA ASN A 80 19.20 0.32 10.64
C ASN A 80 19.40 -0.31 9.26
N GLY A 81 18.36 -0.29 8.40
CA GLY A 81 18.39 -0.89 7.06
C GLY A 81 18.14 -2.41 7.04
N ASN A 82 17.77 -3.02 8.16
CA ASN A 82 17.44 -4.45 8.19
C ASN A 82 16.05 -4.69 7.63
N PHE A 83 15.89 -5.69 6.77
CA PHE A 83 14.58 -6.09 6.28
C PHE A 83 13.69 -6.60 7.41
N LEU A 84 12.47 -6.06 7.46
CA LEU A 84 11.42 -6.48 8.39
C LEU A 84 10.66 -7.72 7.90
N ASN A 85 10.90 -8.17 6.67
CA ASN A 85 10.27 -9.37 6.10
C ASN A 85 11.33 -10.37 5.68
N HIS A 86 11.06 -11.66 5.90
CA HIS A 86 11.83 -12.75 5.32
C HIS A 86 11.21 -13.19 3.99
N LYS A 87 12.04 -13.74 3.08
CA LYS A 87 11.59 -14.17 1.73
C LYS A 87 10.45 -15.19 1.74
N GLN A 88 10.35 -15.98 2.81
CA GLN A 88 9.31 -17.01 2.96
C GLN A 88 7.98 -16.46 3.48
N ASP A 89 7.97 -15.26 4.06
CA ASP A 89 6.77 -14.65 4.66
C ASP A 89 5.69 -14.39 3.60
N LYS A 90 6.06 -14.29 2.31
CA LYS A 90 5.12 -14.24 1.17
C LYS A 90 4.05 -15.33 1.18
N ARG A 91 4.35 -16.52 1.71
CA ARG A 91 3.37 -17.61 1.83
C ARG A 91 2.25 -17.25 2.81
N VAL A 92 2.61 -16.60 3.91
CA VAL A 92 1.67 -16.11 4.93
C VAL A 92 0.83 -14.98 4.35
N TRP A 93 1.46 -14.02 3.66
CA TRP A 93 0.76 -12.88 3.05
C TRP A 93 -0.29 -13.33 2.02
N LEU A 94 0.06 -14.26 1.14
CA LEU A 94 -0.88 -14.83 0.17
C LEU A 94 -2.02 -15.60 0.86
N LYS A 95 -1.72 -16.36 1.93
CA LYS A 95 -2.75 -17.08 2.68
C LYS A 95 -3.73 -16.12 3.37
N TRP A 96 -3.22 -15.03 3.94
CA TRP A 96 -4.08 -14.01 4.55
C TRP A 96 -4.98 -13.32 3.51
N MET A 97 -4.45 -13.00 2.32
CA MET A 97 -5.24 -12.44 1.23
C MET A 97 -6.35 -13.38 0.78
N GLU A 98 -6.05 -14.67 0.63
CA GLU A 98 -7.04 -15.69 0.29
C GLU A 98 -8.19 -15.73 1.31
N LEU A 99 -7.87 -15.77 2.61
CA LEU A 99 -8.89 -15.71 3.66
C LEU A 99 -9.70 -14.40 3.61
N ARG A 100 -9.04 -13.25 3.37
CA ARG A 100 -9.72 -11.95 3.29
C ARG A 100 -10.66 -11.85 2.09
N VAL A 101 -10.32 -12.48 0.96
CA VAL A 101 -11.18 -12.56 -0.23
C VAL A 101 -12.44 -13.37 0.05
N HIS A 102 -12.33 -14.48 0.81
CA HIS A 102 -13.48 -15.32 1.18
C HIS A 102 -14.28 -14.79 2.38
N GLY A 103 -13.79 -13.76 3.07
CA GLY A 103 -14.44 -13.23 4.28
C GLY A 103 -14.19 -14.06 5.54
N ASP A 104 -13.18 -14.94 5.51
CA ASP A 104 -12.83 -15.83 6.64
C ASP A 104 -12.08 -15.12 7.76
N VAL A 105 -11.55 -13.91 7.48
CA VAL A 105 -10.85 -13.05 8.45
C VAL A 105 -11.23 -11.59 8.26
N ASP A 106 -11.27 -10.87 9.38
CA ASP A 106 -11.44 -9.41 9.41
C ASP A 106 -10.14 -8.67 9.10
N ALA A 107 -10.23 -7.34 9.05
CA ALA A 107 -9.07 -6.46 8.96
C ALA A 107 -9.27 -5.19 9.81
N ILE A 108 -8.16 -4.54 10.17
CA ILE A 108 -8.15 -3.29 10.93
C ILE A 108 -8.12 -2.14 9.93
N ARG A 109 -9.03 -1.17 10.08
CA ARG A 109 -9.09 0.02 9.21
C ARG A 109 -8.07 1.06 9.67
N THR A 110 -7.26 1.55 8.75
CA THR A 110 -6.26 2.61 8.93
C THR A 110 -6.51 3.75 7.92
N PRO A 111 -5.91 4.93 8.10
CA PRO A 111 -5.95 6.01 7.11
C PRO A 111 -5.55 5.60 5.68
N THR A 112 -4.68 4.60 5.58
CA THR A 112 -4.08 4.13 4.33
C THR A 112 -4.77 2.89 3.75
N GLY A 113 -5.77 2.33 4.43
CA GLY A 113 -6.50 1.16 3.95
C GLY A 113 -6.85 0.20 5.08
N PHE A 114 -6.73 -1.09 4.84
CA PHE A 114 -6.84 -2.11 5.88
C PHE A 114 -5.54 -2.88 6.06
N ILE A 115 -5.32 -3.37 7.29
CA ILE A 115 -4.19 -4.22 7.65
C ILE A 115 -4.68 -5.49 8.38
N PRO A 116 -3.92 -6.60 8.35
CA PRO A 116 -4.26 -7.81 9.10
C PRO A 116 -4.28 -7.58 10.62
N LYS A 117 -5.14 -8.31 11.33
CA LYS A 117 -5.09 -8.45 12.79
C LYS A 117 -3.87 -9.28 13.20
N TYR A 118 -3.27 -8.95 14.35
CA TYR A 118 -2.10 -9.65 14.87
C TYR A 118 -2.35 -11.15 15.07
N ASP A 119 -3.49 -11.52 15.67
CA ASP A 119 -3.78 -12.91 16.01
C ASP A 119 -3.95 -13.79 14.76
N ASP A 120 -4.49 -13.23 13.68
CA ASP A 120 -4.55 -13.93 12.39
C ASP A 120 -3.16 -14.21 11.85
N LEU A 121 -2.28 -13.21 11.84
CA LEU A 121 -0.91 -13.42 11.38
C LEU A 121 -0.17 -14.40 12.28
N LYS A 122 -0.27 -14.26 13.60
CA LYS A 122 0.37 -15.17 14.56
C LYS A 122 -0.02 -16.62 14.28
N ARG A 123 -1.31 -16.89 14.09
CA ARG A 123 -1.83 -18.21 13.72
C ARG A 123 -1.29 -18.66 12.36
N LEU A 124 -1.33 -17.81 11.34
CA LEU A 124 -0.91 -18.15 9.98
C LEU A 124 0.60 -18.40 9.88
N PHE A 125 1.43 -17.62 10.57
CA PHE A 125 2.88 -17.84 10.65
C PHE A 125 3.20 -19.20 11.29
N LYS A 126 2.49 -19.54 12.38
CA LYS A 126 2.65 -20.85 13.04
C LYS A 126 2.25 -22.00 12.11
N GLN A 127 1.10 -21.90 11.46
CA GLN A 127 0.57 -22.95 10.59
C GLN A 127 1.37 -23.11 9.28
N THR A 128 1.83 -22.01 8.70
CA THR A 128 2.45 -22.01 7.37
C THR A 128 3.95 -22.23 7.41
N LEU A 129 4.62 -21.67 8.42
CA LEU A 129 6.08 -21.64 8.52
C LEU A 129 6.61 -22.31 9.79
N GLY A 130 5.75 -22.73 10.72
CA GLY A 130 6.17 -23.25 12.03
C GLY A 130 6.81 -22.20 12.94
N LYS A 131 6.78 -20.92 12.55
CA LYS A 131 7.47 -19.80 13.21
C LYS A 131 6.56 -19.12 14.21
N ASP A 132 7.11 -18.75 15.36
CA ASP A 132 6.44 -17.85 16.31
C ASP A 132 6.62 -16.41 15.82
N TYR A 133 5.50 -15.75 15.52
CA TYR A 133 5.46 -14.38 15.03
C TYR A 133 5.21 -13.42 16.20
N SER A 134 6.15 -12.51 16.42
CA SER A 134 6.16 -11.64 17.59
C SER A 134 5.25 -10.42 17.39
N LYS A 135 4.71 -9.89 18.50
CA LYS A 135 3.97 -8.63 18.50
C LYS A 135 4.86 -7.45 18.09
N GLU A 136 6.15 -7.52 18.43
CA GLU A 136 7.13 -6.49 18.06
C GLU A 136 7.32 -6.42 16.54
N ASP A 137 7.48 -7.57 15.87
CA ASP A 137 7.57 -7.62 14.40
C ASP A 137 6.30 -7.07 13.76
N TYR A 138 5.14 -7.43 14.30
CA TYR A 138 3.85 -6.91 13.85
C TYR A 138 3.77 -5.38 13.95
N VAL A 139 4.13 -4.82 15.10
CA VAL A 139 4.13 -3.36 15.28
C VAL A 139 5.09 -2.72 14.29
N LYS A 140 6.34 -3.19 14.19
CA LYS A 140 7.33 -2.64 13.24
C LYS A 140 6.85 -2.68 11.79
N GLN A 141 6.23 -3.78 11.37
CA GLN A 141 5.74 -3.96 10.00
C GLN A 141 4.53 -3.06 9.69
N PHE A 142 3.59 -2.93 10.64
CA PHE A 142 2.28 -2.30 10.40
C PHE A 142 2.12 -0.90 11.00
N THR A 143 3.14 -0.33 11.66
CA THR A 143 3.14 1.09 12.07
C THR A 143 2.85 2.00 10.88
N LEU A 144 1.84 2.86 11.02
CA LEU A 144 1.55 3.94 10.11
C LEU A 144 2.60 5.03 10.23
N ARG A 145 3.36 5.24 9.15
CA ARG A 145 4.42 6.25 9.05
C ARG A 145 3.87 7.46 8.30
N VAL A 146 3.31 8.42 9.01
CA VAL A 146 2.50 9.49 8.39
C VAL A 146 3.34 10.41 7.49
N PRO A 147 4.49 10.97 7.94
CA PRO A 147 5.31 11.86 7.09
C PRO A 147 5.68 11.21 5.75
N GLU A 148 6.05 9.94 5.82
CA GLU A 148 6.38 9.10 4.69
C GLU A 148 5.24 8.91 3.69
N ASN A 149 4.01 8.70 4.18
CA ASN A 149 2.84 8.59 3.32
C ASN A 149 2.49 9.95 2.69
N LEU A 150 2.59 11.04 3.44
CA LEU A 150 2.34 12.40 2.92
C LEU A 150 3.35 12.76 1.83
N ALA A 151 4.64 12.54 2.06
CA ALA A 151 5.70 12.75 1.06
C ALA A 151 5.51 11.86 -0.18
N LYS A 152 4.89 10.69 -0.03
CA LYS A 152 4.50 9.85 -1.18
C LYS A 152 3.34 10.48 -1.96
N ILE A 153 2.32 10.99 -1.29
CA ILE A 153 1.20 11.69 -1.94
C ILE A 153 1.73 12.92 -2.70
N ASP A 154 2.58 13.74 -2.09
CA ASP A 154 3.17 14.93 -2.73
C ASP A 154 3.87 14.58 -4.05
N ARG A 155 4.70 13.53 -4.04
CA ARG A 155 5.38 13.04 -5.25
C ARG A 155 4.41 12.55 -6.31
N LEU A 156 3.33 11.85 -5.93
CA LEU A 156 2.33 11.39 -6.89
C LEU A 156 1.61 12.56 -7.53
N ILE A 157 1.19 13.56 -6.73
CA ILE A 157 0.56 14.78 -7.23
C ILE A 157 1.49 15.49 -8.22
N GLU A 158 2.77 15.66 -7.87
CA GLU A 158 3.75 16.28 -8.75
C GLU A 158 3.88 15.53 -10.08
N ILE A 159 4.03 14.20 -10.04
CA ILE A 159 4.15 13.37 -11.25
C ILE A 159 2.92 13.52 -12.14
N TYR A 160 1.72 13.36 -11.59
CA TYR A 160 0.49 13.40 -12.37
C TYR A 160 0.16 14.81 -12.86
N THR A 161 0.57 15.86 -12.15
CA THR A 161 0.37 17.24 -12.60
C THR A 161 1.36 17.63 -13.69
N VAL A 162 2.63 17.27 -13.53
CA VAL A 162 3.73 17.73 -14.40
C VAL A 162 3.91 16.85 -15.63
N ARG A 163 3.74 15.51 -15.48
CA ARG A 163 4.09 14.54 -16.52
C ARG A 163 2.89 13.91 -17.23
N VAL A 164 1.69 14.02 -16.66
CA VAL A 164 0.47 13.36 -17.15
C VAL A 164 -0.69 14.36 -17.25
N HIS A 165 -0.67 15.19 -18.29
CA HIS A 165 -1.61 16.31 -18.41
C HIS A 165 -3.09 15.89 -18.56
N ASP A 166 -3.36 14.63 -18.89
CA ASP A 166 -4.69 14.04 -19.07
C ASP A 166 -5.18 13.25 -17.84
N THR A 167 -4.60 13.49 -16.65
CA THR A 167 -4.97 12.78 -15.43
C THR A 167 -6.44 13.04 -15.03
N PRO A 168 -7.25 11.99 -14.77
CA PRO A 168 -8.62 12.16 -14.26
C PRO A 168 -8.65 12.84 -12.88
N SER A 169 -9.56 13.81 -12.69
CA SER A 169 -9.66 14.59 -11.43
C SER A 169 -9.87 13.72 -10.19
N ILE A 170 -10.62 12.63 -10.34
CA ILE A 170 -10.91 11.67 -9.27
C ILE A 170 -9.64 11.10 -8.62
N LEU A 171 -8.52 11.02 -9.36
CA LEU A 171 -7.25 10.60 -8.78
C LEU A 171 -6.75 11.59 -7.73
N PHE A 172 -6.84 12.89 -8.01
CA PHE A 172 -6.42 13.94 -7.09
C PHE A 172 -7.36 14.01 -5.88
N ASP A 173 -8.67 13.87 -6.09
CA ASP A 173 -9.66 13.85 -5.01
C ASP A 173 -9.38 12.71 -4.03
N VAL A 174 -9.08 11.52 -4.56
CA VAL A 174 -8.72 10.33 -3.80
C VAL A 174 -7.43 10.53 -2.99
N LEU A 175 -6.40 11.12 -3.60
CA LEU A 175 -5.13 11.41 -2.94
C LEU A 175 -5.31 12.42 -1.81
N GLU A 176 -6.15 13.44 -2.02
CA GLU A 176 -6.44 14.45 -1.01
C GLU A 176 -7.25 13.88 0.15
N GLN A 177 -8.28 13.07 -0.12
CA GLN A 177 -9.00 12.36 0.94
C GLN A 177 -8.08 11.45 1.77
N GLN A 178 -7.07 10.83 1.14
CA GLN A 178 -6.07 10.06 1.88
C GLN A 178 -5.18 10.97 2.74
N ARG A 179 -4.76 12.13 2.22
CA ARG A 179 -4.01 13.14 2.97
C ARG A 179 -4.78 13.60 4.20
N GLU A 180 -6.06 13.94 4.05
CA GLU A 180 -6.91 14.37 5.17
C GLU A 180 -6.98 13.30 6.27
N ARG A 181 -7.19 12.04 5.91
CA ARG A 181 -7.18 10.93 6.89
C ARG A 181 -5.85 10.78 7.60
N LEU A 182 -4.75 10.97 6.89
CA LEU A 182 -3.40 10.92 7.44
C LEU A 182 -3.14 12.07 8.42
N GLU A 183 -3.48 13.31 8.03
CA GLU A 183 -3.28 14.48 8.89
C GLU A 183 -4.19 14.45 10.13
N MET A 184 -5.43 13.99 10.00
CA MET A 184 -6.29 13.75 11.15
C MET A 184 -5.70 12.74 12.13
N ALA A 185 -5.16 11.63 11.61
CA ALA A 185 -4.50 10.61 12.44
C ALA A 185 -3.22 11.16 13.08
N ARG A 186 -2.44 11.95 12.33
CA ARG A 186 -1.21 12.62 12.79
C ARG A 186 -1.48 13.58 13.93
N ALA A 187 -2.50 14.43 13.79
CA ALA A 187 -2.90 15.37 14.83
C ALA A 187 -3.31 14.67 16.14
N LYS A 188 -3.88 13.47 16.03
CA LYS A 188 -4.34 12.70 17.19
C LYS A 188 -3.26 11.84 17.84
N TYR A 189 -2.39 11.21 17.05
CA TYR A 189 -1.51 10.14 17.52
C TYR A 189 -0.02 10.37 17.23
N GLY A 190 0.33 11.45 16.50
CA GLY A 190 1.70 11.78 16.10
C GLY A 190 2.12 11.15 14.76
N ASP A 191 3.41 11.24 14.45
CA ASP A 191 3.96 10.88 13.14
C ASP A 191 4.01 9.37 12.88
N TYR A 192 4.21 8.57 13.93
CA TYR A 192 4.39 7.12 13.84
C TYR A 192 3.37 6.42 14.72
N ILE A 193 2.37 5.81 14.10
CA ILE A 193 1.18 5.32 14.80
C ILE A 193 1.16 3.78 14.76
N PRO A 194 1.41 3.11 15.90
CA PRO A 194 1.30 1.66 16.00
C PRO A 194 -0.10 1.15 15.61
N PRO A 195 -0.22 -0.09 15.10
CA PRO A 195 -1.50 -0.66 14.68
C PRO A 195 -2.55 -0.74 15.80
N ASP A 196 -2.12 -0.78 17.07
CA ASP A 196 -3.01 -0.90 18.23
C ASP A 196 -3.89 0.35 18.45
N HIS A 197 -3.56 1.50 17.85
CA HIS A 197 -4.39 2.72 17.90
C HIS A 197 -5.62 2.69 16.98
N PHE A 198 -5.75 1.64 16.16
CA PHE A 198 -6.83 1.47 15.18
C PHE A 198 -7.79 0.33 15.52
N LEU A 199 -7.61 -0.30 16.68
CA LEU A 199 -8.46 -1.38 17.20
C LEU A 199 -9.74 -0.86 17.86
#